data_AF-A0A0F4INV2-F1
#
_entry.id   AF-A0A0F4INV2-F1
#
_cell.length_a   1.000
_cell.length_b   1.000
_cell.length_c   1.000
_cell.angle_alpha   90.00
_cell.angle_beta   90.00
_cell.angle_gamma   90.00
#
_symmetry.space_group_name_H-M   'P 1'
#
loop_
_entity.id
_entity.type
_entity.pdbx_description
1 polymer ?
#
loop_
_entity_poly.entity_id
_entity_poly.type
_entity_poly.pdbx_seq_one_letter_code
_entity_poly.pdbx_strand_id
1 'polypeptide(L)' 'VFTEAERAALELAEEATRIADAAGGVSDEVWANAAKHYDEDQLAALVTQVAVINAFNRLNVTVQQPAGHYQPGRH' A
#
# COMPACT_ATOMS: atom_id res chain seq x y z
N VAL A 1 14.87 10.34 3.49
CA VAL A 1 14.55 9.49 4.66
C VAL A 1 13.09 9.74 5.01
N PHE A 2 12.29 8.70 5.28
CA PHE A 2 10.88 8.84 5.65
C PHE A 2 10.70 9.30 7.09
N THR A 3 9.67 10.12 7.31
CA THR A 3 9.14 10.50 8.63
C THR A 3 8.49 9.31 9.34
N GLU A 4 8.24 9.43 10.64
CA GLU A 4 7.57 8.37 11.41
C GLU A 4 6.16 8.07 10.89
N ALA A 5 5.40 9.10 10.51
CA ALA A 5 4.08 8.92 9.91
C ALA A 5 4.17 8.15 8.58
N GLU A 6 5.09 8.53 7.69
CA GLU A 6 5.30 7.83 6.42
C GLU A 6 5.74 6.37 6.63
N ARG A 7 6.57 6.10 7.64
CA ARG A 7 6.97 4.72 7.99
C ARG A 7 5.78 3.90 8.47
N ALA A 8 4.94 4.45 9.34
CA ALA A 8 3.74 3.76 9.82
C ALA A 8 2.75 3.47 8.68
N ALA A 9 2.58 4.40 7.74
CA ALA A 9 1.75 4.17 6.55
C ALA A 9 2.33 3.07 5.64
N LEU A 10 3.65 3.04 5.45
CA LEU A 10 4.32 2.01 4.65
C LEU A 10 4.24 0.62 5.32
N GLU A 11 4.36 0.55 6.64
CA GLU A 11 4.21 -0.68 7.41
C GLU A 11 2.78 -1.24 7.32
N LEU A 12 1.77 -0.37 7.47
CA LEU A 12 0.37 -0.72 7.23
C LEU A 12 0.15 -1.25 5.80
N ALA A 13 0.72 -0.56 4.80
CA ALA A 13 0.60 -0.96 3.40
C ALA A 13 1.27 -2.31 3.09
N GLU A 14 2.41 -2.59 3.71
CA GLU A 14 3.14 -3.86 3.57
C GLU A 14 2.27 -5.02 4.08
N GLU A 15 1.82 -4.98 5.34
CA GLU A 15 1.02 -6.06 5.92
C GLU A 15 -0.32 -6.24 5.18
N ALA A 16 -1.00 -5.14 4.84
CA ALA A 16 -2.26 -5.20 4.10
C ALA A 16 -2.10 -5.80 2.69
N THR A 17 -0.96 -5.56 2.02
CA THR A 17 -0.67 -6.15 0.71
C THR A 17 -0.37 -7.64 0.80
N ARG A 18 0.24 -8.08 1.89
CA ARG A 18 0.60 -9.48 2.16
C ARG A 18 -0.52 -10.32 2.76
N ILE A 19 -1.75 -9.82 2.81
CA ILE A 19 -2.90 -10.56 3.36
C ILE A 19 -3.12 -11.95 2.72
N ALA A 20 -2.63 -12.15 1.49
CA ALA A 20 -2.77 -13.42 0.77
C ALA A 20 -1.71 -14.47 1.14
N ASP A 21 -0.55 -14.07 1.67
CA ASP A 21 0.60 -14.94 1.96
C ASP A 21 1.13 -14.83 3.41
N ALA A 22 0.73 -13.81 4.16
CA ALA A 22 0.96 -13.65 5.59
C ALA A 22 -0.27 -14.07 6.39
N ALA A 23 -0.09 -15.02 7.33
CA ALA A 23 -1.17 -15.75 8.01
C ALA A 23 -2.01 -14.95 9.03
N GLY A 24 -2.03 -13.62 8.99
CA GLY A 24 -2.67 -12.79 10.02
C GLY A 24 -3.32 -11.49 9.58
N GLY A 25 -3.18 -11.07 8.31
CA GLY A 25 -3.59 -9.73 7.89
C GLY A 25 -2.77 -8.63 8.58
N VAL A 26 -3.38 -7.45 8.79
CA VAL A 26 -2.75 -6.34 9.52
C VAL A 26 -2.83 -6.63 11.03
N SER A 27 -1.69 -6.62 11.70
CA SER A 27 -1.59 -6.80 13.15
C SER A 27 -2.12 -5.59 13.91
N ASP A 28 -2.60 -5.82 15.13
CA ASP A 28 -3.07 -4.75 16.02
C ASP A 28 -1.98 -3.72 16.33
N GLU A 29 -0.71 -4.15 16.39
CA GLU A 29 0.44 -3.28 16.63
C GLU A 29 0.65 -2.31 15.46
N VAL A 30 0.62 -2.80 14.21
CA VAL A 30 0.76 -1.97 13.01
C VAL A 30 -0.42 -1.03 12.86
N TRP A 31 -1.65 -1.49 13.13
CA TRP A 31 -2.82 -0.63 13.14
C TRP A 31 -2.70 0.49 14.18
N ALA A 32 -2.36 0.13 15.42
CA ALA A 32 -2.18 1.10 16.50
C ALA A 32 -1.03 2.08 16.22
N ASN A 33 0.01 1.65 15.50
CA ASN A 33 1.10 2.53 15.09
C ASN A 33 0.63 3.57 14.07
N ALA A 34 -0.08 3.17 13.02
CA ALA A 34 -0.66 4.08 12.04
C ALA A 34 -1.66 5.06 12.68
N ALA A 35 -2.51 4.59 13.60
CA ALA A 35 -3.49 5.41 14.30
C ALA A 35 -2.90 6.49 15.23
N LYS A 36 -1.60 6.45 15.54
CA LYS A 36 -0.92 7.56 16.24
C LYS A 36 -0.69 8.78 15.33
N HIS A 37 -0.71 8.58 14.03
CA HIS A 37 -0.31 9.59 13.03
C HIS A 37 -1.45 10.06 12.13
N TYR A 38 -2.49 9.25 11.98
CA TYR A 38 -3.59 9.47 11.06
C TYR A 38 -4.93 9.43 11.78
N ASP A 39 -5.82 10.35 11.44
CA ASP A 39 -7.21 10.31 11.89
C ASP A 39 -8.01 9.23 11.13
N GLU A 40 -9.28 9.05 11.51
CA GLU A 40 -10.15 8.02 10.94
C GLU A 40 -10.33 8.16 9.42
N ASP A 41 -10.55 9.39 8.93
CA ASP A 41 -10.72 9.66 7.50
C ASP A 41 -9.43 9.37 6.72
N GLN A 42 -8.28 9.72 7.29
CA GLN A 42 -6.96 9.44 6.72
C GLN A 42 -6.64 7.93 6.72
N LEU A 43 -6.95 7.21 7.78
CA LEU A 43 -6.79 5.75 7.84
C LEU A 43 -7.70 5.06 6.81
N ALA A 44 -8.96 5.50 6.69
CA ALA A 44 -9.88 5.00 5.67
C ALA A 44 -9.34 5.25 4.26
N ALA A 45 -8.77 6.43 4.00
CA ALA A 45 -8.12 6.75 2.74
C ALA A 45 -6.90 5.85 2.47
N LEU A 46 -6.04 5.61 3.47
CA LEU A 46 -4.89 4.70 3.35
C LEU A 46 -5.33 3.27 3.00
N VAL A 47 -6.28 2.71 3.75
CA VAL A 47 -6.80 1.35 3.51
C VAL A 47 -7.42 1.25 2.12
N THR A 48 -8.23 2.23 1.72
CA THR A 48 -8.87 2.26 0.42
C THR A 48 -7.83 2.33 -0.71
N GLN A 49 -6.82 3.19 -0.56
CA GLN A 49 -5.77 3.33 -1.55
C GLN A 49 -4.96 2.04 -1.71
N VAL A 50 -4.59 1.40 -0.60
CA VAL A 50 -3.91 0.09 -0.62
C VAL A 50 -4.76 -0.95 -1.34
N ALA A 51 -6.06 -1.02 -1.03
CA ALA A 51 -6.98 -1.96 -1.67
C ALA A 51 -7.12 -1.71 -3.19
N VAL A 52 -7.27 -0.45 -3.60
CA VAL A 52 -7.39 -0.05 -5.02
C VAL A 52 -6.14 -0.44 -5.80
N ILE A 53 -4.94 -0.15 -5.27
CA ILE A 53 -3.69 -0.52 -5.93
C ILE A 53 -3.53 -2.04 -5.97
N ASN A 54 -3.89 -2.74 -4.90
CA ASN A 54 -3.91 -4.20 -4.87
C ASN A 54 -4.85 -4.81 -5.92
N ALA A 55 -6.00 -4.19 -6.19
CA ALA A 55 -6.92 -4.60 -7.25
C ALA A 55 -6.30 -4.38 -8.63
N PHE A 56 -5.76 -3.19 -8.91
CA PHE A 56 -5.11 -2.91 -10.19
C PHE A 56 -3.90 -3.80 -10.46
N ASN A 57 -3.08 -4.08 -9.43
CA ASN A 57 -1.96 -5.00 -9.55
C ASN A 57 -2.42 -6.39 -10.00
N ARG A 58 -3.49 -6.92 -9.40
CA ARG A 58 -4.06 -8.23 -9.77
C ARG A 58 -4.61 -8.21 -11.20
N LEU A 59 -5.41 -7.20 -11.55
CA LEU A 59 -5.98 -7.06 -12.89
C LEU A 59 -4.89 -7.00 -13.97
N ASN A 60 -3.91 -6.12 -13.81
CA ASN A 60 -2.84 -5.89 -14.78
C ASN A 60 -1.97 -7.14 -14.96
N VAL A 61 -1.64 -7.84 -13.87
CA VAL A 61 -0.88 -9.09 -13.94
C VAL A 61 -1.67 -10.18 -14.67
N THR A 62 -2.97 -10.34 -14.38
CA THR A 62 -3.82 -11.36 -15.03
C THR A 62 -3.88 -11.18 -16.54
N VAL A 63 -3.93 -9.95 -17.05
CA VAL A 63 -4.00 -9.67 -18.48
C VAL A 63 -2.64 -9.41 -19.14
N GLN A 64 -1.54 -9.60 -18.39
CA GLN A 64 -0.17 -9.34 -18.85
C GLN A 64 0.02 -7.93 -19.43
N GLN A 65 -0.62 -6.93 -18.79
CA GLN A 65 -0.51 -5.54 -19.25
C GLN A 65 0.95 -5.06 -19.13
N PRO A 66 1.59 -4.61 -20.23
CA PRO A 66 2.96 -4.10 -20.18
C PRO A 66 3.06 -2.87 -19.27
N ALA A 67 4.07 -2.85 -18.40
CA ALA A 67 4.32 -1.72 -17.52
C ALA A 67 5.06 -0.60 -18.26
N GLY A 68 4.44 0.57 -18.36
CA GLY A 68 5.05 1.79 -18.88
C GLY A 68 5.36 1.78 -20.38
N HIS A 69 5.33 2.97 -20.96
CA HIS A 69 5.82 3.23 -22.32
C HIS A 69 6.84 4.37 -22.32
N TYR A 70 7.36 4.73 -21.14
CA TYR A 70 8.27 5.84 -20.97
C TYR A 70 9.57 5.56 -21.71
N GLN A 71 9.87 6.40 -22.69
CA GLN A 71 11.18 6.48 -23.33
C GLN A 71 11.87 7.72 -22.78
N PRO A 72 12.94 7.56 -21.97
CA PRO A 72 13.72 8.71 -21.52
C PRO A 72 14.22 9.50 -22.73
N GLY A 73 14.02 10.81 -22.71
CA GLY A 73 14.54 11.70 -23.76
C GLY A 73 16.05 11.57 -23.88
N ARG A 74 16.56 11.33 -25.10
CA ARG A 74 17.99 11.45 -25.37
C ARG A 74 18.33 12.93 -25.49
N HIS A 75 18.98 13.49 -24.48
CA HIS A 75 19.74 14.73 -24.61
C HIS A 75 21.14 14.41 -25.15
#